data_AF-A0AAN8X5R9-F1
#
_entry.id   AF-A0AAN8X5R9-F1
#
_cell.length_a   1.000
_cell.length_b   1.000
_cell.length_c   1.000
_cell.angle_alpha   90.00
_cell.angle_beta   90.00
_cell.angle_gamma   90.00
#
_symmetry.space_group_name_H-M   'P 1'
#
loop_
_entity.id
_entity.type
_entity.pdbx_description
1 polymer ?
#
loop_
_entity_poly.entity_id
_entity_poly.type
_entity_poly.pdbx_seq_one_letter_code
_entity_poly.pdbx_strand_id
1 'polypeptide(L)'
;GIPQYVTVYQTSGWEYGCIVPNTPDLLMKLADMLLSSIQVASTGPPLLCCGDGVTACGLVAGVTFLLEQAQSNQIFDIYRTIVKLMRNRYQFITCP
;
A
#
# COMPACT_ATOMS: atom_id res chain seq x y z
N GLY A 1 -14.94 18.78 -21.13
CA GLY A 1 -15.03 17.84 -19.99
C GLY A 1 -14.86 18.61 -18.70
N ILE A 2 -15.43 18.13 -17.59
CA ILE A 2 -15.27 18.74 -16.27
C ILE A 2 -13.82 18.52 -15.80
N PRO A 3 -13.08 19.55 -15.34
CA PRO A 3 -11.71 19.38 -14.85
C PRO A 3 -11.68 18.48 -13.61
N GLN A 4 -10.71 17.57 -13.55
CA GLN A 4 -10.45 16.73 -12.38
C GLN A 4 -9.11 17.13 -11.76
N TYR A 5 -9.11 17.25 -10.43
CA TYR A 5 -7.89 17.52 -9.66
C TYR A 5 -7.35 16.22 -9.10
N VAL A 6 -6.05 15.98 -9.28
CA VAL A 6 -5.36 14.78 -8.79
C VAL A 6 -4.23 15.22 -7.87
N THR A 7 -4.16 14.64 -6.68
CA THR A 7 -3.05 14.84 -5.76
C THR A 7 -2.08 13.68 -5.91
N VAL A 8 -0.81 13.98 -6.13
CA VAL A 8 0.25 12.97 -6.28
C VAL A 8 1.24 13.12 -5.13
N TYR A 9 1.43 12.03 -4.38
CA TYR A 9 2.43 11.94 -3.33
C TYR A 9 3.60 11.13 -3.83
N GLN A 10 4.82 11.62 -3.60
CA GLN A 10 6.05 10.90 -3.91
C GLN A 10 6.84 10.68 -2.63
N THR A 11 7.34 9.46 -2.47
CA THR A 11 8.23 9.09 -1.38
C THR A 11 9.69 9.15 -1.82
N SER A 12 10.55 9.56 -0.91
CA SER A 12 12.01 9.40 -1.00
C SER A 12 12.49 8.42 0.07
N GLY A 13 13.71 7.89 -0.05
CA GLY A 13 14.29 6.97 0.94
C GLY A 13 13.90 5.49 0.80
N TRP A 14 13.27 5.11 -0.31
CA TRP A 14 13.11 3.72 -0.72
C TRP A 14 13.77 3.54 -2.08
N GLU A 15 14.92 2.88 -2.10
CA GLU A 15 15.70 2.68 -3.33
C GLU A 15 15.03 1.69 -4.28
N TYR A 16 15.18 1.92 -5.58
CA TYR A 16 14.63 1.03 -6.60
C TYR A 16 15.27 -0.35 -6.51
N GLY A 17 14.44 -1.39 -6.56
CA GLY A 17 14.87 -2.79 -6.43
C GLY A 17 15.00 -3.29 -4.99
N CYS A 18 14.96 -2.41 -3.99
CA CYS A 18 14.92 -2.82 -2.59
C CYS A 18 13.54 -3.33 -2.20
N ILE A 19 13.49 -4.54 -1.62
CA ILE A 19 12.24 -5.18 -1.19
C ILE A 19 11.60 -4.51 0.02
N VAL A 20 12.38 -3.83 0.85
CA VAL A 20 11.95 -3.10 2.05
C VAL A 20 12.58 -1.70 2.04
N PRO A 21 11.91 -0.69 2.65
CA PRO A 21 12.49 0.63 2.81
C PRO A 21 13.63 0.61 3.85
N ASN A 22 14.44 1.67 3.85
CA ASN A 22 15.53 1.84 4.82
C ASN A 22 15.06 1.92 6.27
N THR A 23 13.83 2.40 6.50
CA THR A 23 13.21 2.46 7.83
C THR A 23 11.75 1.98 7.78
N PRO A 24 11.28 1.27 8.82
CA PRO A 24 9.89 0.82 8.89
C PRO A 24 8.89 1.98 9.00
N ASP A 25 9.32 3.13 9.55
CA ASP A 25 8.49 4.34 9.67
C ASP A 25 7.97 4.83 8.33
N LEU A 26 8.77 4.67 7.26
CA LEU A 26 8.35 5.07 5.93
C LEU A 26 7.15 4.24 5.45
N LEU A 27 7.18 2.93 5.70
CA LEU A 27 6.11 2.02 5.33
C LEU A 27 4.81 2.34 6.08
N MET A 28 4.92 2.61 7.38
CA MET A 28 3.80 3.02 8.22
C MET A 28 3.20 4.34 7.75
N LYS A 29 4.04 5.34 7.47
CA LYS A 29 3.59 6.66 7.00
C LYS A 29 2.87 6.58 5.65
N LEU A 30 3.33 5.73 4.73
CA LEU A 30 2.66 5.50 3.45
C LEU A 30 1.32 4.80 3.63
N ALA A 31 1.24 3.80 4.52
CA ALA A 31 0.01 3.09 4.81
C ALA A 31 -1.04 4.01 5.45
N ASP A 32 -0.66 4.83 6.43
CA ASP A 32 -1.53 5.82 7.07
C ASP A 32 -2.04 6.86 6.07
N MET A 33 -1.17 7.34 5.17
CA MET A 33 -1.55 8.26 4.10
C MET A 33 -2.59 7.62 3.16
N LEU A 34 -2.39 6.36 2.77
CA LEU A 34 -3.34 5.65 1.91
C LEU A 34 -4.69 5.46 2.60
N LEU A 35 -4.72 4.99 3.85
CA LEU A 35 -5.97 4.84 4.62
C LEU A 35 -6.73 6.16 4.73
N SER A 36 -6.02 7.24 5.05
CA SER A 36 -6.60 8.59 5.13
C SER A 36 -7.15 9.05 3.78
N SER A 37 -6.46 8.74 2.68
CA SER A 37 -6.92 9.11 1.33
C SER A 37 -8.19 8.39 0.91
N ILE A 38 -8.37 7.12 1.30
CA ILE A 38 -9.58 6.33 1.00
C ILE A 38 -10.81 6.97 1.64
N GLN A 39 -10.68 7.49 2.87
CA GLN A 39 -11.79 8.11 3.60
C GLN A 39 -12.26 9.43 2.95
N VAL A 40 -11.37 10.14 2.25
CA VAL A 40 -11.64 11.47 1.68
C VAL A 40 -11.93 11.39 0.18
N ALA A 41 -11.61 10.28 -0.49
CA ALA A 41 -11.75 10.15 -1.93
C ALA A 41 -13.22 10.11 -2.38
N SER A 42 -13.61 11.09 -3.21
CA SER A 42 -14.95 11.19 -3.80
C SER A 42 -15.06 10.60 -5.21
N THR A 43 -13.92 10.33 -5.86
CA THR A 43 -13.83 10.00 -7.29
C THR A 43 -13.30 8.59 -7.59
N GLY A 44 -12.96 7.80 -6.57
CA GLY A 44 -12.47 6.43 -6.73
C GLY A 44 -11.33 6.07 -5.77
N PRO A 45 -10.79 4.85 -5.84
CA PRO A 45 -9.72 4.42 -4.98
C PRO A 45 -8.40 5.15 -5.30
N PRO A 46 -7.51 5.35 -4.31
CA PRO A 46 -6.19 5.89 -4.56
C PRO A 46 -5.36 4.94 -5.45
N LEU A 47 -4.50 5.52 -6.28
CA LEU A 47 -3.56 4.78 -7.11
C LEU A 47 -2.21 4.68 -6.40
N LEU A 48 -1.71 3.45 -6.26
CA LEU A 48 -0.38 3.17 -5.73
C LEU A 48 0.54 2.64 -6.83
N CYS A 49 1.66 3.32 -7.06
CA CYS A 49 2.64 2.97 -8.09
C CYS A 49 4.06 2.93 -7.53
N CYS A 50 4.86 2.00 -8.06
CA CYS A 50 6.31 1.94 -7.87
C CYS A 50 6.96 1.53 -9.20
N GLY A 51 8.29 1.49 -9.27
CA GLY A 51 9.00 1.34 -10.54
C GLY A 51 8.66 0.07 -11.33
N ASP A 52 8.37 -1.05 -10.66
CA ASP A 52 7.91 -2.31 -11.29
C ASP A 52 6.41 -2.56 -11.07
N GLY A 53 5.73 -1.68 -10.32
CA GLY A 53 4.35 -1.83 -9.90
C GLY A 53 4.07 -3.05 -9.01
N VAL A 54 5.11 -3.70 -8.45
CA VAL A 54 5.01 -4.97 -7.73
C VAL A 54 5.65 -4.88 -6.36
N THR A 55 6.96 -4.61 -6.28
CA THR A 55 7.73 -4.77 -5.03
C THR A 55 7.22 -3.87 -3.92
N ALA A 56 7.38 -2.54 -4.06
CA ALA A 56 6.96 -1.61 -3.01
C ALA A 56 5.43 -1.51 -2.93
N CYS A 57 4.73 -1.58 -4.07
CA CYS A 57 3.26 -1.57 -4.11
C CYS A 57 2.67 -2.72 -3.28
N GLY A 58 3.20 -3.94 -3.44
CA GLY A 58 2.71 -5.12 -2.73
C GLY A 58 2.95 -5.01 -1.22
N LEU A 59 4.14 -4.56 -0.81
CA LEU A 59 4.47 -4.40 0.61
C LEU A 59 3.61 -3.32 1.27
N VAL A 60 3.49 -2.14 0.65
CA VAL A 60 2.64 -1.05 1.16
C VAL A 60 1.17 -1.48 1.22
N ALA A 61 0.65 -2.13 0.18
CA ALA A 61 -0.72 -2.63 0.16
C ALA A 61 -0.97 -3.65 1.28
N GLY A 62 -0.02 -4.56 1.55
CA GLY A 62 -0.14 -5.54 2.62
C GLY A 62 -0.13 -4.93 4.01
N VAL A 63 0.77 -4.00 4.29
CA VAL A 63 0.77 -3.28 5.57
C VAL A 63 -0.50 -2.44 5.73
N THR A 64 -0.93 -1.74 4.68
CA THR A 64 -2.19 -0.97 4.71
C THR A 64 -3.38 -1.85 5.09
N PHE A 65 -3.49 -3.04 4.48
CA PHE A 65 -4.57 -3.98 4.79
C PHE A 65 -4.48 -4.54 6.22
N LEU A 66 -3.27 -4.84 6.71
CA LEU A 66 -3.06 -5.29 8.09
C LEU A 66 -3.47 -4.21 9.10
N LEU A 67 -3.14 -2.94 8.83
CA LEU A 67 -3.52 -1.83 9.71
C LEU A 67 -5.04 -1.61 9.70
N GLU A 68 -5.69 -1.68 8.53
CA GLU A 68 -7.14 -1.64 8.42
C GLU A 68 -7.81 -2.76 9.25
N GLN A 69 -7.27 -3.98 9.14
CA GLN A 69 -7.77 -5.13 9.90
C GLN A 69 -7.59 -4.96 11.41
N ALA A 70 -6.44 -4.43 11.84
CA ALA A 70 -6.15 -4.19 13.24
C ALA A 70 -7.05 -3.10 13.83
N GLN A 71 -7.27 -2.00 13.10
CA GLN A 71 -8.19 -0.94 13.52
C GLN A 71 -9.63 -1.45 13.64
N SER A 72 -10.07 -2.30 12.71
CA SER A 72 -11.46 -2.78 12.66
C SER A 72 -11.74 -3.96 13.60
N ASN A 73 -10.79 -4.89 13.75
CA ASN A 73 -11.02 -6.20 14.37
C ASN A 73 -10.03 -6.56 15.49
N GLN A 74 -9.03 -5.70 15.79
CA GLN A 74 -7.98 -5.96 16.78
C GLN A 74 -7.19 -7.26 16.52
N ILE A 75 -7.11 -7.71 15.26
CA ILE A 75 -6.42 -8.94 14.84
C ILE A 75 -5.50 -8.63 13.67
N PHE A 76 -4.33 -9.27 13.66
CA PHE A 76 -3.43 -9.33 12.50
C PHE A 76 -3.40 -10.74 11.95
N ASP A 77 -3.89 -10.94 10.73
CA ASP A 77 -3.81 -12.21 10.00
C ASP A 77 -2.93 -12.05 8.75
N ILE A 78 -1.62 -12.18 8.96
CA ILE A 78 -0.60 -11.98 7.92
C ILE A 78 -0.80 -12.99 6.78
N TYR A 79 -1.06 -14.25 7.10
CA TYR A 79 -1.22 -15.30 6.09
C TYR A 79 -2.43 -15.02 5.19
N ARG A 80 -3.61 -14.78 5.78
CA ARG A 80 -4.80 -14.48 4.96
C ARG A 80 -4.66 -13.17 4.21
N THR A 81 -3.93 -12.20 4.76
CA THR A 81 -3.58 -10.96 4.06
C THR A 81 -2.79 -11.26 2.79
N ILE A 82 -1.70 -12.03 2.89
CA ILE A 82 -0.87 -12.40 1.74
C ILE A 82 -1.70 -13.17 0.70
N VAL A 83 -2.49 -14.16 1.14
CA VAL A 83 -3.37 -14.91 0.23
C VAL A 83 -4.36 -13.98 -0.49
N LYS A 84 -4.94 -13.01 0.22
CA LYS A 84 -5.86 -12.03 -0.39
C LYS A 84 -5.14 -11.12 -1.40
N LEU A 85 -3.94 -10.65 -1.08
CA LEU A 85 -3.15 -9.83 -1.99
C LEU A 85 -2.79 -10.60 -3.26
N MET A 86 -2.28 -11.82 -3.12
CA MET A 86 -1.89 -12.68 -4.26
C MET A 86 -3.08 -13.03 -5.16
N ARG A 87 -4.30 -13.15 -4.60
CA ARG A 87 -5.53 -13.33 -5.41
C ARG A 87 -5.85 -12.12 -6.28
N ASN A 88 -5.55 -10.90 -5.81
CA ASN A 88 -5.75 -9.67 -6.58
C ASN A 88 -4.58 -9.40 -7.53
N ARG A 89 -3.36 -9.75 -7.11
CA ARG A 89 -2.14 -9.59 -7.89
C ARG A 89 -1.07 -10.58 -7.43
N TYR A 90 -0.90 -11.67 -8.16
CA TYR A 90 -0.07 -12.81 -7.75
C TYR A 90 1.41 -12.48 -7.58
N GLN A 91 1.90 -11.39 -8.19
CA GLN A 91 3.30 -10.95 -8.06
C GLN A 91 3.60 -10.27 -6.72
N PHE A 92 2.57 -9.83 -5.97
CA PHE A 92 2.76 -9.16 -4.68
C PHE A 92 3.30 -10.13 -3.63
N ILE A 93 4.33 -9.68 -2.89
CA ILE A 93 4.94 -10.39 -1.75
C ILE A 93 5.33 -11.83 -2.13
N THR A 94 6.17 -11.95 -3.16
CA THR A 94 6.62 -13.23 -3.73
C THR A 94 8.05 -13.60 -3.36
N CYS A 95 8.82 -12.68 -2.78
CA CYS A 95 10.15 -12.99 -2.24
C CYS A 95 10.00 -13.60 -0.83
N PRO A 96 10.61 -14.78 -0.57
CA PRO A 96 10.61 -15.41 0.76
C PRO A 96 11.42 -14.64 1.81
#